data_AF-A0A349Z6E1-F1
#
_entry.id   AF-A0A349Z6E1-F1
#
_cell.length_a   1.000
_cell.length_b   1.000
_cell.length_c   1.000
_cell.angle_alpha   90.00
_cell.angle_beta   90.00
_cell.angle_gamma   90.00
#
_symmetry.space_group_name_H-M   'P 1'
#
loop_
_entity.id
_entity.type
_entity.pdbx_description
1 polymer ?
#
loop_
_entity_poly.entity_id
_entity_poly.type
_entity_poly.pdbx_seq_one_letter_code
_entity_poly.pdbx_strand_id
1 'polypeptide(L)'
;MSLNNKQQKTQAIIKAACHYFLQYGYNGATTDLIQKKAGVSKATLYNHFPTKESLFASVVNTQCKHFIEQVRAISLPDTHFSESLFRIGEAYLTLLLAPENQA
;
A
#
# COMPACT_ATOMS: atom_id res chain seq x y z
N MET A 1 -5.50 -10.03 24.46
CA MET A 1 -4.49 -10.60 23.53
C MET A 1 -4.98 -10.86 22.09
N SER A 2 -6.28 -11.07 21.81
CA SER A 2 -6.76 -11.44 20.45
C SER A 2 -6.79 -10.34 19.38
N LEU A 3 -6.84 -9.05 19.74
CA LEU A 3 -6.92 -7.94 18.77
C LEU A 3 -5.64 -7.75 17.95
N ASN A 4 -4.48 -7.95 18.59
CA ASN A 4 -3.17 -7.75 17.96
C ASN A 4 -2.91 -8.75 16.82
N ASN A 5 -3.33 -10.00 17.00
CA ASN A 5 -3.14 -11.05 15.99
C ASN A 5 -4.01 -10.80 14.74
N LYS A 6 -5.26 -10.33 14.92
CA LYS A 6 -6.12 -9.97 13.78
C LYS A 6 -5.50 -8.82 12.98
N GLN A 7 -5.01 -7.77 13.64
CA GLN A 7 -4.36 -6.64 12.97
C GLN A 7 -3.07 -7.07 12.24
N GLN A 8 -2.22 -7.88 12.87
CA GLN A 8 -1.00 -8.43 12.25
C GLN A 8 -1.30 -9.22 10.98
N LYS A 9 -2.32 -10.10 11.01
CA LYS A 9 -2.76 -10.85 9.84
C LYS A 9 -3.30 -9.95 8.73
N THR A 10 -4.11 -8.95 9.08
CA THR A 10 -4.57 -7.93 8.11
C THR A 10 -3.38 -7.25 7.42
N GLN A 11 -2.39 -6.81 8.20
CA GLN A 11 -1.21 -6.14 7.67
C GLN A 11 -0.39 -7.05 6.74
N ALA A 12 -0.22 -8.32 7.13
CA ALA A 12 0.48 -9.32 6.31
C ALA A 12 -0.22 -9.56 4.97
N ILE A 13 -1.56 -9.69 5.00
CA ILE A 13 -2.38 -9.85 3.79
C ILE A 13 -2.25 -8.62 2.88
N ILE A 14 -2.38 -7.40 3.42
CA ILE A 14 -2.25 -6.15 2.65
C ILE A 14 -0.86 -6.05 2.01
N LYS A 15 0.21 -6.34 2.76
CA LYS A 15 1.59 -6.29 2.24
C LYS A 15 1.81 -7.30 1.11
N ALA A 16 1.31 -8.53 1.28
CA ALA A 16 1.40 -9.57 0.25
C ALA A 16 0.59 -9.20 -1.00
N ALA A 17 -0.63 -8.67 -0.81
CA ALA A 17 -1.50 -8.24 -1.90
C ALA A 17 -0.89 -7.08 -2.69
N CYS A 18 -0.37 -6.06 -2.00
CA CYS A 18 0.31 -4.91 -2.62
C CYS A 18 1.43 -5.37 -3.55
N HIS A 19 2.32 -6.25 -3.07
CA HIS A 19 3.39 -6.81 -3.88
C HIS A 19 2.90 -7.48 -5.18
N TYR A 20 1.90 -8.37 -5.07
CA TYR A 20 1.39 -9.08 -6.26
C TYR A 20 0.59 -8.16 -7.19
N PHE A 21 -0.16 -7.19 -6.66
CA PHE A 21 -0.89 -6.22 -7.48
C PHE A 21 0.05 -5.32 -8.28
N LEU A 22 1.16 -4.89 -7.68
CA LEU A 22 2.18 -4.10 -8.39
C LEU A 22 2.91 -4.94 -9.44
N GLN A 23 3.27 -6.18 -9.11
CA GLN A 23 4.08 -7.02 -10.00
C GLN A 23 3.29 -7.64 -11.17
N TYR A 24 2.03 -8.03 -10.96
CA TYR A 24 1.24 -8.78 -11.95
C TYR A 24 -0.08 -8.12 -12.32
N GLY A 25 -0.32 -6.90 -11.84
CA GLY A 25 -1.58 -6.19 -12.01
C GLY A 25 -2.74 -6.83 -11.25
N TYR A 26 -3.93 -6.22 -11.37
CA TYR A 26 -5.14 -6.71 -10.70
C TYR A 26 -5.46 -8.15 -11.09
N ASN A 27 -5.49 -8.48 -12.38
CA ASN A 27 -5.91 -9.81 -12.85
C ASN A 27 -4.92 -10.91 -12.47
N GLY A 28 -3.61 -10.67 -12.60
CA GLY A 28 -2.56 -11.67 -12.33
C GLY A 28 -2.37 -11.98 -10.83
N ALA A 29 -2.73 -11.05 -9.95
CA ALA A 29 -2.66 -11.26 -8.50
C ALA A 29 -3.81 -12.15 -7.99
N THR A 30 -3.61 -13.47 -7.92
CA THR A 30 -4.64 -14.38 -7.39
C THR A 30 -4.67 -14.38 -5.87
N THR A 31 -5.86 -14.58 -5.27
CA THR A 31 -5.99 -14.69 -3.81
C THR A 31 -5.22 -15.89 -3.25
N ASP A 32 -4.99 -16.92 -4.07
CA ASP A 32 -4.16 -18.08 -3.72
C ASP A 32 -2.66 -17.75 -3.60
N LEU A 33 -2.12 -16.89 -4.48
CA LEU A 33 -0.75 -16.38 -4.35
C LEU A 33 -0.61 -15.50 -3.10
N ILE A 34 -1.60 -14.63 -2.88
CA ILE A 34 -1.61 -13.67 -1.78
C ILE A 34 -1.66 -14.39 -0.42
N GLN A 35 -2.57 -15.36 -0.23
CA GLN A 35 -2.66 -16.10 1.04
C GLN A 35 -1.36 -16.83 1.38
N LYS A 36 -0.70 -17.42 0.37
CA LYS A 36 0.53 -18.19 0.54
C LYS A 36 1.67 -17.28 0.96
N LYS A 37 1.82 -16.12 0.31
CA LYS A 37 2.83 -15.12 0.68
C LYS A 37 2.56 -14.48 2.04
N ALA A 38 1.29 -14.27 2.40
CA ALA A 38 0.89 -13.74 3.69
C ALA A 38 1.01 -14.76 4.84
N GLY A 39 1.22 -16.05 4.54
CA GLY A 39 1.27 -17.11 5.56
C GLY A 39 -0.07 -17.35 6.26
N VAL A 40 -1.20 -17.13 5.57
CA VAL A 40 -2.55 -17.31 6.12
C VAL A 40 -3.34 -18.36 5.32
N SER A 41 -4.35 -18.94 5.95
CA SER A 41 -5.27 -19.85 5.24
C SER A 41 -6.28 -19.10 4.37
N LYS A 42 -6.88 -19.80 3.41
CA LYS A 42 -7.87 -19.23 2.49
C LYS A 42 -9.06 -18.68 3.25
N ALA A 43 -9.56 -19.45 4.21
CA ALA A 43 -10.61 -19.03 5.13
C ALA A 43 -10.21 -17.76 5.91
N THR A 44 -8.97 -17.66 6.37
CA THR A 44 -8.49 -16.45 7.07
C THR A 44 -8.48 -15.24 6.14
N LEU A 45 -8.02 -15.39 4.89
CA LEU A 45 -8.05 -14.30 3.92
C LEU A 45 -9.48 -13.82 3.66
N TYR A 46 -10.41 -14.73 3.38
CA TYR A 46 -11.81 -14.37 3.10
C TYR A 46 -12.56 -13.83 4.34
N ASN A 47 -12.16 -14.23 5.55
CA ASN A 47 -12.70 -13.64 6.79
C ASN A 47 -12.27 -12.17 6.98
N HIS A 48 -11.11 -11.78 6.44
CA HIS A 48 -10.64 -10.39 6.50
C HIS A 48 -11.11 -9.57 5.29
N PHE A 49 -11.11 -10.19 4.12
CA PHE A 49 -11.46 -9.58 2.84
C PHE A 49 -12.36 -10.54 2.06
N PRO A 50 -13.70 -10.36 2.13
CA PRO A 50 -14.65 -11.27 1.50
C PRO A 50 -14.48 -11.38 -0.02
N THR A 51 -13.90 -10.37 -0.66
CA THR A 51 -13.69 -10.32 -2.10
C THR A 51 -12.30 -9.79 -2.46
N LYS A 52 -11.84 -10.06 -3.68
CA LYS A 52 -10.57 -9.53 -4.19
C LYS A 52 -10.62 -8.00 -4.34
N GLU A 53 -11.80 -7.48 -4.66
CA GLU A 53 -12.10 -6.05 -4.80
C GLU A 53 -11.95 -5.33 -3.45
N SER A 54 -12.48 -5.91 -2.36
CA SER A 54 -12.35 -5.34 -1.01
C SER A 54 -10.92 -5.37 -0.50
N LEU A 55 -10.16 -6.42 -0.84
CA LEU A 55 -8.72 -6.49 -0.59
C LEU A 55 -7.98 -5.40 -1.38
N PHE A 56 -8.26 -5.26 -2.68
CA PHE A 56 -7.63 -4.25 -3.53
C PHE A 56 -7.93 -2.83 -3.05
N ALA A 57 -9.19 -2.52 -2.75
CA ALA A 57 -9.58 -1.21 -2.21
C ALA A 57 -8.84 -0.91 -0.88
N SER A 58 -8.64 -1.93 -0.04
CA SER A 58 -7.88 -1.78 1.20
C SER A 58 -6.40 -1.51 0.95
N VAL A 59 -5.79 -2.19 -0.02
CA VAL A 59 -4.41 -1.92 -0.45
C VAL A 59 -4.29 -0.48 -0.95
N VAL A 60 -5.15 -0.06 -1.88
CA VAL A 60 -5.15 1.31 -2.42
C VAL A 60 -5.29 2.34 -1.30
N ASN A 61 -6.23 2.14 -0.37
CA ASN A 61 -6.43 3.04 0.77
C ASN A 61 -5.18 3.11 1.66
N THR A 62 -4.54 1.98 1.96
CA THR A 62 -3.29 1.95 2.71
C THR A 62 -2.17 2.72 1.99
N GLN A 63 -2.01 2.53 0.68
CA GLN A 63 -1.00 3.26 -0.10
C GLN A 63 -1.30 4.76 -0.16
N CYS A 64 -2.56 5.16 -0.37
CA CYS A 64 -2.98 6.57 -0.36
C CYS A 64 -2.72 7.23 1.00
N LYS A 65 -2.98 6.53 2.11
CA LYS A 65 -2.67 7.04 3.46
C LYS A 65 -1.17 7.25 3.65
N HIS A 66 -0.37 6.27 3.26
CA HIS A 66 1.08 6.37 3.34
C HIS A 66 1.60 7.55 2.49
N PHE A 67 1.05 7.72 1.29
CA PHE A 67 1.37 8.86 0.43
C PHE A 67 1.01 10.20 1.08
N ILE A 68 -0.20 10.35 1.63
CA ILE A 68 -0.63 11.58 2.30
C ILE A 68 0.27 11.89 3.50
N GLU A 69 0.68 10.89 4.27
CA GLU A 69 1.61 11.06 5.39
C GLU A 69 2.98 11.55 4.93
N GLN A 70 3.53 10.97 3.86
CA GLN A 70 4.79 11.43 3.27
C GLN A 70 4.68 12.86 2.76
N VAL A 71 3.59 13.21 2.07
CA VAL A 71 3.35 14.57 1.56
C VAL A 71 3.21 15.57 2.71
N ARG A 72 2.50 15.23 3.78
CA ARG A 72 2.36 16.10 4.97
C ARG A 72 3.69 16.31 5.70
N ALA A 73 4.62 15.36 5.60
CA ALA A 73 5.94 15.50 6.18
C ALA A 73 6.85 16.47 5.39
N ILE A 74 6.46 16.87 4.18
CA ILE A 74 7.18 17.88 3.41
C ILE A 74 6.99 19.23 4.11
N SER A 75 8.11 19.80 4.59
CA SER A 75 8.11 21.17 5.08
C SER A 75 7.92 22.12 3.89
N LEU A 76 6.89 22.96 3.95
CA LEU A 76 6.60 23.97 2.94
C LEU A 76 6.88 25.34 3.57
N PRO A 77 8.07 25.93 3.36
CA PRO A 77 8.37 27.24 3.92
C PRO A 77 7.49 28.32 3.24
N ASP A 78 6.76 29.08 4.06
CA ASP A 78 5.83 30.13 3.63
C ASP A 78 6.51 31.32 2.93
N THR A 79 7.84 31.46 3.07
CA THR A 79 8.60 32.62 2.58
C THR A 79 9.02 32.50 1.11
N HIS A 80 9.02 31.29 0.53
CA HIS A 80 9.48 31.05 -0.84
C HIS A 80 8.61 30.03 -1.59
N PHE A 81 7.63 30.53 -2.35
CA PHE A 81 6.71 29.70 -3.14
C PHE A 81 7.41 28.78 -4.14
N SER A 82 8.45 29.27 -4.84
CA SER A 82 9.22 28.46 -5.79
C SER A 82 9.94 27.29 -5.11
N GLU A 83 10.47 27.50 -3.91
CA GLU A 83 11.13 26.46 -3.12
C GLU A 83 10.11 25.42 -2.64
N SER A 84 8.94 25.85 -2.18
CA SER A 84 7.83 24.95 -1.84
C SER A 84 7.38 24.09 -3.04
N LEU A 85 7.27 24.68 -4.24
CA LEU A 85 6.96 23.92 -5.47
C LEU A 85 8.04 22.91 -5.82
N PHE A 86 9.32 23.28 -5.68
CA PHE A 86 10.44 22.37 -5.91
C PHE A 86 10.41 21.18 -4.95
N ARG A 87 10.14 21.41 -3.65
CA ARG A 87 10.05 20.35 -2.64
C ARG A 87 8.88 19.40 -2.89
N ILE A 88 7.74 19.92 -3.35
CA ILE A 88 6.61 19.08 -3.78
C ILE A 88 7.01 18.25 -5.01
N GLY A 89 7.67 18.88 -5.99
CA GLY A 89 8.16 18.21 -7.20
C GLY A 89 9.16 17.09 -6.88
N GLU A 90 10.16 17.34 -6.03
CA GLU A 90 11.12 16.33 -5.59
C GLU A 90 10.45 15.16 -4.86
N ALA A 91 9.53 15.44 -3.94
CA ALA A 91 8.82 14.39 -3.22
C ALA A 91 7.96 13.54 -4.16
N TYR A 92 7.31 14.17 -5.16
CA TYR A 92 6.53 13.48 -6.17
C TYR A 92 7.40 12.61 -7.09
N LEU A 93 8.56 13.12 -7.52
CA LEU A 93 9.52 12.37 -8.34
C LEU A 93 10.15 11.22 -7.55
N THR A 94 10.51 11.43 -6.28
CA THR A 94 11.04 10.39 -5.40
C THR A 94 10.05 9.24 -5.25
N LEU A 95 8.75 9.57 -5.11
CA LEU A 95 7.71 8.56 -5.06
C LEU A 95 7.56 7.81 -6.40
N LEU A 96 7.42 8.54 -7.51
CA LEU A 96 7.21 7.92 -8.82
C LEU A 96 8.39 7.05 -9.25
N LEU A 97 9.60 7.45 -8.89
CA LEU A 97 10.84 6.76 -9.26
C LEU A 97 11.29 5.75 -8.19
N ALA A 98 10.49 5.52 -7.14
CA ALA A 98 10.80 4.49 -6.16
C ALA A 98 10.90 3.11 -6.84
N PRO A 99 11.89 2.26 -6.51
CA PRO A 99 12.11 0.97 -7.16
C PRO A 99 10.88 0.06 -7.17
N GLU A 100 10.05 0.12 -6.13
CA GLU A 100 8.78 -0.61 -6.03
C GLU A 100 7.72 -0.20 -7.05
N ASN A 101 7.87 0.95 -7.71
CA ASN A 101 6.99 1.48 -8.75
C ASN A 101 7.56 1.31 -10.17
N GLN A 102 8.80 0.83 -10.30
CA GLN A 102 9.46 0.53 -11.57
C GLN A 102 9.34 -0.98 -11.82
N ALA A 103 8.27 -1.36 -12.54
CA ALA A 103 8.04 -2.75 -12.97
C ALA A 103 9.08 -3.22 -13.99
#